data_AF-A0AAV0ZA48-F1
#
_entry.id   AF-A0AAV0ZA48-F1
#
_cell.length_a   1.000
_cell.length_b   1.000
_cell.length_c   1.000
_cell.angle_alpha   90.00
_cell.angle_beta   90.00
_cell.angle_gamma   90.00
#
_symmetry.space_group_name_H-M   'P 1'
#
loop_
_entity.id
_entity.type
_entity.pdbx_description
1 polymer ?
#
loop_
_entity_poly.entity_id
_entity_poly.type
_entity_poly.pdbx_seq_one_letter_code
_entity_poly.pdbx_strand_id
1 'polypeptide(L)'
;MHITHGFPMLARTVFANGIDCAFHSKDHEAFIFHGNQCAILKYAPRPADTRLLLGPIPISAMFPCLKGTIFENGINAAIHHLHDQVIIFHGEKIGYLNYTTKHLSWVKNLLSYFKYWDGTVFATGIVSAFNSHHNYEAYIFKGKHYARINYCPTNKHGDHFVNNSISRIRSEWPALHGILV
;
A
#
# COMPACT_ATOMS: atom_id res chain seq x y z
N MET A 1 -14.63 -15.35 3.25
CA MET A 1 -14.22 -15.26 4.67
C MET A 1 -14.15 -13.79 5.04
N HIS A 2 -14.76 -13.36 6.14
CA HIS A 2 -14.81 -11.95 6.55
C HIS A 2 -13.58 -11.58 7.38
N ILE A 3 -13.08 -10.35 7.27
CA ILE A 3 -11.85 -9.90 7.95
C ILE A 3 -11.92 -10.09 9.48
N THR A 4 -13.10 -9.88 10.05
CA THR A 4 -13.34 -9.97 11.49
C THR A 4 -13.24 -11.39 12.05
N HIS A 5 -13.24 -12.43 11.22
CA HIS A 5 -12.96 -13.79 11.66
C HIS A 5 -11.46 -14.00 11.96
N GLY A 6 -10.58 -13.43 11.13
CA GLY A 6 -9.13 -13.46 11.38
C GLY A 6 -8.67 -12.38 12.36
N PHE A 7 -9.39 -11.26 12.39
CA PHE A 7 -9.07 -10.07 13.18
C PHE A 7 -10.29 -9.60 13.99
N PRO A 8 -10.69 -10.30 15.07
CA PRO A 8 -11.90 -9.98 15.84
C PRO A 8 -11.90 -8.57 16.43
N MET A 9 -10.73 -8.02 16.74
CA MET A 9 -10.60 -6.65 17.24
C MET A 9 -11.09 -5.58 16.24
N LEU A 10 -11.21 -5.91 14.95
CA LEU A 10 -11.71 -4.99 13.92
C LEU A 10 -13.24 -4.96 13.83
N ALA A 11 -13.96 -5.89 14.48
CA ALA A 11 -15.40 -6.09 14.28
C ALA A 11 -16.29 -4.87 14.57
N ARG A 12 -15.84 -3.96 15.44
CA ARG A 12 -16.58 -2.73 15.80
C ARG A 12 -15.87 -1.47 15.31
N THR A 13 -15.15 -1.60 14.19
CA THR A 13 -14.42 -0.50 13.54
C THR A 13 -14.84 -0.37 12.09
N VAL A 14 -14.46 0.74 11.45
CA VAL A 14 -14.65 0.92 10.01
C VAL A 14 -13.97 -0.18 9.18
N PHE A 15 -12.89 -0.79 9.71
CA PHE A 15 -12.15 -1.85 9.02
C PHE A 15 -12.90 -3.17 8.95
N ALA A 16 -14.00 -3.34 9.69
CA ALA A 16 -14.90 -4.48 9.50
C ALA A 16 -15.44 -4.52 8.07
N ASN A 17 -15.62 -3.36 7.43
CA ASN A 17 -16.15 -3.25 6.07
C ASN A 17 -15.09 -3.44 4.98
N GLY A 18 -13.81 -3.53 5.36
CA GLY A 18 -12.70 -3.68 4.43
C GLY A 18 -11.45 -2.90 4.85
N ILE A 19 -10.36 -3.19 4.14
CA ILE A 19 -9.12 -2.42 4.19
C ILE A 19 -8.78 -2.08 2.75
N ASP A 20 -8.69 -0.79 2.45
CA ASP A 20 -8.50 -0.30 1.08
C ASP A 20 -7.01 -0.12 0.77
N CYS A 21 -6.19 0.09 1.81
CA CYS A 21 -4.73 0.17 1.70
C CYS A 21 -4.09 -0.31 3.01
N ALA A 22 -2.91 -0.92 2.90
CA ALA A 22 -2.09 -1.26 4.05
C ALA A 22 -0.61 -1.23 3.67
N PHE A 23 0.26 -1.02 4.67
CA PHE A 23 1.70 -1.29 4.53
C PHE A 23 2.29 -1.76 5.86
N HIS A 24 3.28 -2.64 5.76
CA HIS A 24 4.07 -3.08 6.91
C HIS A 24 5.00 -1.95 7.38
N SER A 25 5.19 -1.83 8.69
CA SER A 25 6.22 -1.00 9.31
C SER A 25 7.33 -1.86 9.93
N LYS A 26 7.38 -1.99 11.26
CA LYS A 26 8.39 -2.75 12.02
C LYS A 26 7.70 -3.74 12.97
N ASP A 27 8.40 -4.74 13.46
CA ASP A 27 7.98 -5.58 14.60
C ASP A 27 6.57 -6.19 14.49
N HIS A 28 6.23 -6.66 13.29
CA HIS A 28 4.89 -7.19 12.96
C HIS A 28 3.76 -6.15 13.11
N GLU A 29 4.07 -4.89 12.85
CA GLU A 29 3.09 -3.82 12.80
C GLU A 29 2.78 -3.44 11.36
N ALA A 30 1.54 -3.03 11.12
CA ALA A 30 1.08 -2.51 9.86
C ALA A 30 0.18 -1.31 10.09
N PHE A 31 0.28 -0.33 9.19
CA PHE A 31 -0.74 0.68 9.03
C PHE A 31 -1.83 0.14 8.11
N ILE A 32 -3.09 0.28 8.51
CA ILE A 32 -4.26 -0.10 7.73
C ILE A 32 -5.16 1.12 7.52
N PHE A 33 -5.81 1.19 6.35
CA PHE A 33 -6.60 2.33 5.92
C PHE A 33 -7.95 1.87 5.35
N HIS A 34 -8.99 2.65 5.59
CA HIS A 34 -10.30 2.50 4.95
C HIS A 34 -10.97 3.88 4.88
N GLY A 35 -11.25 4.36 3.67
CA GLY A 35 -11.63 5.76 3.44
C GLY A 35 -10.65 6.75 4.11
N ASN A 36 -11.17 7.69 4.90
CA ASN A 36 -10.36 8.69 5.60
C ASN A 36 -9.85 8.26 6.99
N GLN A 37 -10.02 6.99 7.37
CA GLN A 37 -9.62 6.46 8.66
C GLN A 37 -8.39 5.55 8.52
N CYS A 38 -7.55 5.53 9.56
CA CYS A 38 -6.42 4.63 9.63
C CYS A 38 -6.14 4.17 11.06
N ALA A 39 -5.39 3.07 11.17
CA ALA A 39 -4.98 2.48 12.43
C ALA A 39 -3.61 1.80 12.31
N ILE A 40 -2.96 1.59 13.45
CA ILE A 40 -1.78 0.74 13.58
C ILE A 40 -2.23 -0.59 14.21
N LEU A 41 -1.97 -1.67 13.50
CA LEU A 41 -2.26 -3.04 13.91
C LEU A 41 -0.95 -3.75 14.22
N LYS A 42 -0.87 -4.46 15.33
CA LYS A 42 0.11 -5.53 15.52
C LYS A 42 -0.47 -6.84 15.01
N TYR A 43 0.05 -7.36 13.91
CA TYR A 43 -0.33 -8.65 13.33
C TYR A 43 0.69 -9.70 13.77
N ALA A 44 0.52 -10.20 14.99
CA ALA A 44 1.48 -11.13 15.56
C ALA A 44 1.54 -12.47 14.79
N PRO A 45 2.66 -13.20 14.86
CA PRO A 45 2.75 -14.54 14.27
C PRO A 45 1.78 -15.55 14.94
N ARG A 46 1.23 -15.22 16.11
CA ARG A 46 0.17 -15.97 16.79
C ARG A 46 -1.11 -15.14 16.81
N PRO A 47 -2.27 -15.70 16.41
CA PRO A 47 -3.54 -14.95 16.37
C PRO A 47 -3.91 -14.26 17.68
N ALA A 48 -3.61 -14.90 18.82
CA ALA A 48 -3.94 -14.40 20.16
C ALA A 48 -3.24 -13.07 20.54
N ASP A 49 -2.11 -12.77 19.92
CA ASP A 49 -1.31 -11.57 20.22
C ASP A 49 -1.65 -10.39 19.29
N THR A 50 -2.57 -10.60 18.35
CA THR A 50 -3.00 -9.58 17.40
C THR A 50 -3.82 -8.53 18.12
N ARG A 51 -3.50 -7.24 17.93
CA ARG A 51 -4.20 -6.14 18.60
C ARG A 51 -4.10 -4.84 17.83
N LEU A 52 -5.10 -3.98 18.02
CA LEU A 52 -5.06 -2.60 17.57
C LEU A 52 -4.18 -1.81 18.53
N LEU A 53 -3.12 -1.18 18.03
CA LEU A 53 -2.19 -0.37 18.83
C LEU A 53 -2.64 1.08 18.90
N LEU A 54 -3.17 1.61 17.80
CA LEU A 54 -3.67 2.97 17.68
C LEU A 54 -4.76 3.06 16.62
N GLY A 55 -5.74 3.93 16.84
CA GLY A 55 -6.86 4.13 15.92
C GLY A 55 -8.09 3.26 16.25
N PRO A 56 -9.14 3.30 15.42
CA PRO A 56 -9.24 4.08 14.18
C PRO A 56 -9.25 5.59 14.45
N ILE A 57 -8.46 6.35 13.70
CA ILE A 57 -8.48 7.81 13.72
C ILE A 57 -8.37 8.36 12.29
N PRO A 58 -8.78 9.62 12.04
CA PRO A 58 -8.61 10.24 10.73
C PRO A 58 -7.14 10.22 10.27
N ILE A 59 -6.92 10.09 8.96
CA ILE A 59 -5.57 10.11 8.37
C ILE A 59 -4.83 11.40 8.74
N SER A 60 -5.50 12.55 8.74
CA SER A 60 -4.90 13.83 9.14
C SER A 60 -4.59 13.94 10.64
N ALA A 61 -5.17 13.07 11.48
CA ALA A 61 -4.78 12.96 12.89
C ALA A 61 -3.55 12.05 13.06
N MET A 62 -3.50 10.93 12.34
CA MET A 62 -2.34 10.02 12.35
C MET A 62 -1.10 10.63 11.69
N PHE A 63 -1.31 11.37 10.61
CA PHE A 63 -0.28 12.02 9.80
C PHE A 63 -0.69 13.48 9.54
N PRO A 64 -0.42 14.40 10.47
CA PRO A 64 -0.77 15.82 10.31
C PRO A 64 -0.24 16.47 9.02
N CYS A 65 0.91 16.00 8.50
CA CYS A 65 1.47 16.46 7.23
C CYS A 65 0.61 16.14 6.00
N LEU A 66 -0.38 15.26 6.12
CA LEU A 66 -1.29 14.91 5.02
C LEU A 66 -2.55 15.79 5.00
N LYS A 67 -2.78 16.62 6.03
CA LYS A 67 -3.93 17.53 6.09
C LYS A 67 -3.89 18.53 4.93
N GLY A 68 -5.01 18.72 4.26
CA GLY A 68 -5.15 19.59 3.07
C GLY A 68 -4.52 19.00 1.80
N THR A 69 -3.96 17.79 1.86
CA THR A 69 -3.41 17.10 0.68
C THR A 69 -4.44 16.15 0.09
N ILE A 70 -4.16 15.64 -1.11
CA ILE A 70 -4.98 14.60 -1.75
C ILE A 70 -5.09 13.31 -0.92
N PHE A 71 -4.14 13.07 -0.01
CA PHE A 71 -4.10 11.85 0.81
C PHE A 71 -4.95 11.93 2.08
N GLU A 72 -5.47 13.11 2.45
CA GLU A 72 -6.23 13.30 3.70
C GLU A 72 -7.47 12.39 3.77
N ASN A 73 -8.13 12.19 2.63
CA ASN A 73 -9.40 11.48 2.57
C ASN A 73 -9.26 10.03 2.09
N GLY A 74 -8.04 9.55 1.90
CA GLY A 74 -7.76 8.17 1.56
C GLY A 74 -6.44 7.96 0.83
N ILE A 75 -5.98 6.72 0.83
CA ILE A 75 -4.78 6.27 0.14
C ILE A 75 -5.17 4.98 -0.59
N ASN A 76 -4.87 4.88 -1.89
CA ASN A 76 -5.22 3.70 -2.69
C ASN A 76 -4.22 2.55 -2.54
N ALA A 77 -2.94 2.86 -2.37
CA ALA A 77 -1.90 1.87 -2.18
C ALA A 77 -0.68 2.47 -1.49
N ALA A 78 0.18 1.61 -0.96
CA ALA A 78 1.42 2.00 -0.34
C ALA A 78 2.52 0.97 -0.63
N ILE A 79 3.74 1.45 -0.83
CA ILE A 79 4.94 0.62 -1.00
C ILE A 79 5.94 1.07 0.06
N HIS A 80 6.29 0.16 0.96
CA HIS A 80 7.34 0.39 1.94
C HIS A 80 8.68 0.60 1.22
N HIS A 81 9.44 1.59 1.64
CA HIS A 81 10.76 1.90 1.10
C HIS A 81 11.82 1.62 2.18
N LEU A 82 13.00 2.23 2.09
CA LEU A 82 14.04 2.05 3.11
C LEU A 82 13.68 2.75 4.42
N HIS A 83 14.05 2.11 5.54
CA HIS A 83 13.82 2.63 6.89
C HIS A 83 12.34 2.91 7.13
N ASP A 84 11.99 4.12 7.55
CA ASP A 84 10.61 4.50 7.87
C ASP A 84 9.89 5.22 6.73
N GLN A 85 10.37 5.04 5.50
CA GLN A 85 9.85 5.73 4.33
C GLN A 85 8.84 4.85 3.60
N VAL A 86 7.76 5.45 3.12
CA VAL A 86 6.72 4.79 2.34
C VAL A 86 6.31 5.68 1.17
N ILE A 87 6.18 5.08 -0.02
CA ILE A 87 5.55 5.74 -1.17
C ILE A 87 4.06 5.45 -1.08
N ILE A 88 3.25 6.50 -0.90
CA ILE A 88 1.78 6.41 -0.86
C ILE A 88 1.18 6.88 -2.18
N PHE A 89 0.09 6.23 -2.62
CA PHE A 89 -0.53 6.44 -3.92
C PHE A 89 -1.98 6.89 -3.75
N HIS A 90 -2.40 7.90 -4.50
CA HIS A 90 -3.81 8.29 -4.64
C HIS A 90 -4.06 8.84 -6.05
N GLY A 91 -4.80 8.08 -6.85
CA GLY A 91 -4.95 8.36 -8.29
C GLY A 91 -3.59 8.51 -8.97
N GLU A 92 -3.40 9.61 -9.69
CA GLU A 92 -2.16 9.91 -10.43
C GLU A 92 -1.11 10.65 -9.59
N LYS A 93 -1.30 10.74 -8.27
CA LYS A 93 -0.36 11.38 -7.35
C LYS A 93 0.31 10.35 -6.45
N ILE A 94 1.57 10.64 -6.15
CA ILE A 94 2.35 9.89 -5.17
C ILE A 94 2.96 10.82 -4.12
N GLY A 95 3.09 10.33 -2.90
CA GLY A 95 3.72 11.01 -1.78
C GLY A 95 4.85 10.17 -1.19
N TYR A 96 5.93 10.81 -0.75
CA TYR A 96 7.02 10.14 -0.03
C TYR A 96 7.00 10.52 1.44
N LEU A 97 6.42 9.63 2.23
CA LEU A 97 6.08 9.86 3.63
C LEU A 97 7.06 9.11 4.53
N ASN A 98 7.58 9.79 5.54
CA ASN A 98 8.20 9.12 6.67
C ASN A 98 7.12 8.85 7.73
N TYR A 99 6.80 7.58 7.97
CA TYR A 99 5.69 7.22 8.86
C TYR A 99 6.05 7.35 10.35
N THR A 100 7.33 7.44 10.71
CA THR A 100 7.77 7.64 12.11
C THR A 100 7.76 9.12 12.47
N THR A 101 8.44 9.95 11.66
CA THR A 101 8.52 11.41 11.89
C THR A 101 7.28 12.15 11.43
N LYS A 102 6.33 11.46 10.78
CA LYS A 102 5.09 12.02 10.23
C LYS A 102 5.37 13.18 9.27
N HIS A 103 6.42 13.05 8.46
CA HIS A 103 6.88 14.08 7.52
C HIS A 103 6.64 13.65 6.07
N LEU A 104 5.96 14.50 5.29
CA LEU A 104 5.77 14.31 3.86
C LEU A 104 6.85 15.07 3.09
N SER A 105 7.81 14.35 2.52
CA SER A 105 8.97 14.96 1.85
C SER A 105 8.62 15.63 0.53
N TRP A 106 7.72 15.03 -0.24
CA TRP A 106 7.25 15.57 -1.51
C TRP A 106 5.96 14.89 -1.96
N VAL A 107 5.24 15.58 -2.84
CA VAL A 107 4.12 15.04 -3.63
C VAL A 107 4.45 15.26 -5.10
N LYS A 108 4.28 14.23 -5.92
CA LYS A 108 4.61 14.26 -7.36
C LYS A 108 3.49 13.63 -8.18
N ASN A 109 3.50 13.94 -9.48
CA ASN A 109 2.75 13.14 -10.46
C ASN A 109 3.39 11.76 -10.57
N LEU A 110 2.56 10.72 -10.66
CA LEU A 110 2.99 9.33 -10.74
C LEU A 110 4.04 9.11 -11.85
N LEU A 111 3.72 9.52 -13.08
CA LEU A 111 4.59 9.33 -14.24
C LEU A 111 5.86 10.18 -14.22
N SER A 112 5.93 11.20 -13.36
CA SER A 112 7.19 11.94 -13.17
C SER A 112 8.23 11.13 -12.39
N TYR A 113 7.78 10.14 -11.62
CA TYR A 113 8.62 9.24 -10.84
C TYR A 113 8.73 7.85 -11.47
N PHE A 114 7.59 7.26 -11.86
CA PHE A 114 7.53 5.95 -12.52
C PHE A 114 7.33 6.11 -14.02
N LYS A 115 8.38 6.50 -14.73
CA LYS A 115 8.29 6.85 -16.17
C LYS A 115 7.90 5.65 -17.03
N TYR A 116 8.33 4.45 -16.64
CA TYR A 116 8.04 3.22 -17.39
C TYR A 116 6.57 2.80 -17.31
N TRP A 117 5.77 3.44 -16.46
CA TRP A 117 4.34 3.13 -16.36
C TRP A 117 3.52 3.89 -17.40
N ASP A 118 4.12 4.85 -18.11
CA ASP A 118 3.45 5.56 -19.20
C ASP A 118 3.02 4.58 -20.30
N GLY A 119 1.83 4.80 -20.85
CA GLY A 119 1.20 3.89 -21.81
C GLY A 119 0.71 2.56 -21.22
N THR A 120 0.81 2.34 -19.91
CA THR A 120 0.33 1.11 -19.26
C THR A 120 -0.97 1.31 -18.48
N VAL A 121 -1.58 0.20 -18.05
CA VAL A 121 -2.75 0.24 -17.15
C VAL A 121 -2.48 0.97 -15.83
N PHE A 122 -1.22 1.06 -15.40
CA PHE A 122 -0.81 1.71 -14.15
C PHE A 122 -0.54 3.21 -14.28
N ALA A 123 -0.58 3.76 -15.51
CA ALA A 123 -0.28 5.18 -15.77
C ALA A 123 -1.16 6.15 -14.97
N THR A 124 -2.38 5.73 -14.65
CA THR A 124 -3.37 6.54 -13.91
C THR A 124 -3.56 6.09 -12.46
N GLY A 125 -2.52 5.49 -11.86
CA GLY A 125 -2.54 5.01 -10.48
C GLY A 125 -2.70 3.50 -10.35
N ILE A 126 -2.74 3.03 -9.09
CA ILE A 126 -2.84 1.62 -8.68
C ILE A 126 -3.87 1.50 -7.55
N VAL A 127 -4.42 0.30 -7.34
CA VAL A 127 -5.45 0.05 -6.30
C VAL A 127 -4.96 -0.79 -5.13
N SER A 128 -3.79 -1.40 -5.25
CA SER A 128 -3.13 -2.11 -4.16
C SER A 128 -1.66 -2.33 -4.51
N ALA A 129 -0.81 -2.43 -3.49
CA ALA A 129 0.57 -2.86 -3.63
C ALA A 129 1.06 -3.55 -2.36
N PHE A 130 2.07 -4.40 -2.50
CA PHE A 130 2.84 -4.90 -1.37
C PHE A 130 4.28 -5.19 -1.78
N ASN A 131 5.19 -5.10 -0.81
CA ASN A 131 6.61 -5.36 -1.02
C ASN A 131 6.90 -6.85 -1.16
N SER A 132 7.78 -7.18 -2.11
CA SER A 132 8.43 -8.48 -2.16
C SER A 132 9.41 -8.62 -0.99
N HIS A 133 9.80 -9.85 -0.67
CA HIS A 133 10.95 -10.10 0.22
C HIS A 133 12.29 -9.80 -0.46
N HIS A 134 12.31 -9.61 -1.78
CA HIS A 134 13.47 -9.10 -2.50
C HIS A 134 13.58 -7.58 -2.36
N ASN A 135 14.80 -7.10 -2.15
CA ASN A 135 15.07 -5.68 -1.98
C ASN A 135 14.61 -4.86 -3.18
N TYR A 136 13.92 -3.75 -2.89
CA TYR A 136 13.40 -2.80 -3.86
C TYR A 136 12.43 -3.38 -4.89
N GLU A 137 11.76 -4.47 -4.56
CA GLU A 137 10.72 -5.02 -5.40
C GLU A 137 9.35 -4.98 -4.73
N ALA A 138 8.33 -4.70 -5.53
CA ALA A 138 6.95 -4.70 -5.08
C ALA A 138 6.05 -5.29 -6.14
N TYR A 139 4.92 -5.82 -5.71
CA TYR A 139 3.82 -6.19 -6.59
C TYR A 139 2.80 -5.06 -6.54
N ILE A 140 2.37 -4.58 -7.71
CA ILE A 140 1.35 -3.55 -7.87
C ILE A 140 0.15 -4.12 -8.63
N PHE A 141 -1.05 -3.67 -8.29
CA PHE A 141 -2.29 -4.24 -8.80
C PHE A 141 -3.23 -3.15 -9.32
N LYS A 142 -3.92 -3.44 -10.42
CA LYS A 142 -4.99 -2.61 -10.98
C LYS A 142 -5.95 -3.44 -11.83
N GLY A 143 -7.21 -3.47 -11.41
CA GLY A 143 -8.23 -4.30 -12.02
C GLY A 143 -7.78 -5.76 -12.08
N LYS A 144 -7.79 -6.36 -13.27
CA LYS A 144 -7.37 -7.75 -13.49
C LYS A 144 -5.85 -7.94 -13.68
N HIS A 145 -5.06 -6.87 -13.63
CA HIS A 145 -3.64 -6.90 -13.95
C HIS A 145 -2.79 -6.66 -12.70
N TYR A 146 -1.58 -7.22 -12.73
CA TYR A 146 -0.53 -6.91 -11.78
C TYR A 146 0.81 -6.82 -12.51
N ALA A 147 1.78 -6.21 -11.85
CA ALA A 147 3.18 -6.28 -12.25
C ALA A 147 4.07 -6.40 -11.02
N ARG A 148 5.22 -7.05 -11.19
CA ARG A 148 6.34 -6.98 -10.26
C ARG A 148 7.23 -5.85 -10.74
N ILE A 149 7.48 -4.86 -9.89
CA ILE A 149 8.35 -3.73 -10.20
C ILE A 149 9.64 -3.84 -9.42
N ASN A 150 10.72 -3.30 -9.98
CA ASN A 150 11.88 -2.88 -9.21
C ASN A 150 11.88 -1.35 -9.15
N TYR A 151 11.92 -0.78 -7.95
CA TYR A 151 11.87 0.66 -7.71
C TYR A 151 13.18 1.18 -7.08
N CYS A 152 14.28 0.46 -7.26
CA CYS A 152 15.56 0.78 -6.63
C CYS A 152 16.04 2.19 -7.04
N PRO A 153 16.24 3.11 -6.07
CA PRO A 153 16.60 4.50 -6.37
C PRO A 153 18.01 4.65 -6.94
N THR A 154 18.89 3.65 -6.77
CA THR A 154 20.27 3.66 -7.26
C THR A 154 20.49 2.83 -8.52
N ASN A 155 19.43 2.23 -9.06
CA ASN A 155 19.53 1.46 -10.29
C ASN A 155 19.85 2.39 -11.48
N LYS A 156 20.90 2.06 -12.24
CA LYS A 156 21.28 2.79 -13.46
C LYS A 156 20.19 2.78 -14.53
N HIS A 157 19.29 1.80 -14.50
CA HIS A 157 18.17 1.67 -15.43
C HIS A 157 16.87 2.36 -14.97
N GLY A 158 16.87 2.91 -13.74
CA GLY A 158 15.66 3.45 -13.12
C GLY A 158 14.69 2.38 -12.61
N ASP A 159 13.47 2.82 -12.30
CA ASP A 159 12.35 1.91 -12.04
C ASP A 159 12.03 1.08 -13.29
N HIS A 160 11.58 -0.16 -13.14
CA HIS A 160 11.14 -0.96 -14.29
C HIS A 160 10.22 -2.10 -13.86
N PHE A 161 9.49 -2.67 -14.83
CA PHE A 161 8.79 -3.94 -14.64
C PHE A 161 9.80 -5.08 -14.69
N VAL A 162 9.84 -5.89 -13.65
CA VAL A 162 10.65 -7.11 -13.64
C VAL A 162 10.18 -8.03 -14.78
N ASN A 163 11.13 -8.55 -15.54
CA ASN A 163 10.90 -9.32 -16.77
C ASN A 163 10.13 -8.56 -17.87
N ASN A 164 10.07 -7.22 -17.81
CA ASN A 164 9.36 -6.36 -18.78
C ASN A 164 7.90 -6.79 -19.02
N SER A 165 7.20 -7.23 -17.95
CA SER A 165 5.89 -7.87 -18.09
C SER A 165 4.82 -7.22 -17.20
N ILE A 166 3.61 -7.12 -17.77
CA ILE A 166 2.36 -6.87 -17.06
C ILE A 166 1.46 -8.06 -17.34
N SER A 167 1.05 -8.75 -16.29
CA SER A 167 0.33 -10.02 -16.42
C SER A 167 -1.05 -9.95 -15.79
N ARG A 168 -1.92 -10.88 -16.17
CA ARG A 168 -3.22 -11.04 -15.52
C ARG A 168 -3.02 -11.77 -14.19
N ILE A 169 -3.67 -11.26 -13.14
CA ILE A 169 -3.57 -11.85 -11.79
C ILE A 169 -3.97 -13.33 -11.83
N ARG A 170 -5.08 -13.66 -12.49
CA ARG A 170 -5.49 -15.06 -12.64
C ARG A 170 -4.38 -15.89 -13.28
N SER A 171 -3.79 -15.48 -14.40
CA SER A 171 -2.78 -16.30 -15.08
C SER A 171 -1.59 -16.71 -14.20
N GLU A 172 -1.11 -15.80 -13.36
CA GLU A 172 0.14 -16.01 -12.59
C GLU A 172 -0.09 -16.37 -11.12
N TRP A 173 -1.30 -16.17 -10.60
CA TRP A 173 -1.69 -16.47 -9.22
C TRP A 173 -2.81 -17.51 -9.20
N PRO A 174 -2.52 -18.79 -9.57
CA PRO A 174 -3.53 -19.83 -9.70
C PRO A 174 -4.28 -20.11 -8.40
N ALA A 175 -3.63 -19.89 -7.25
CA ALA A 175 -4.26 -20.02 -5.94
C ALA A 175 -5.46 -19.06 -5.72
N LEU A 176 -5.61 -18.03 -6.56
CA LEU A 176 -6.67 -17.03 -6.44
C LEU A 176 -7.85 -17.25 -7.41
N HIS A 177 -7.81 -18.26 -8.27
CA HIS A 177 -8.81 -18.48 -9.36
C HIS A 177 -10.27 -18.63 -8.89
N GLY A 178 -10.50 -19.06 -7.65
CA GLY A 178 -11.85 -19.20 -7.07
C GLY A 178 -12.27 -18.08 -6.13
N ILE A 179 -11.41 -17.08 -5.92
CA ILE A 179 -11.63 -15.99 -4.95
C ILE A 179 -11.87 -14.67 -5.70
N LEU A 180 -11.04 -14.39 -6.69
CA LEU A 180 -11.17 -13.20 -7.52
C LEU A 180 -12.21 -13.49 -8.59
N VAL A 181 -13.41 -12.93 -8.46
CA VAL A 181 -14.53 -13.07 -9.41
C VAL A 181 -14.46 -12.05 -10.53
#